data_AF-A0A821FNE3-F1
#
_entry.id   AF-A0A821FNE3-F1
#
_cell.length_a   1.000
_cell.length_b   1.000
_cell.length_c   1.000
_cell.angle_alpha   90.00
_cell.angle_beta   90.00
_cell.angle_gamma   90.00
#
_symmetry.space_group_name_H-M   'P 1'
#
loop_
_entity.id
_entity.type
_entity.pdbx_description
1 polymer ?
#
loop_
_entity_poly.entity_id
_entity_poly.type
_entity_poly.pdbx_seq_one_letter_code
_entity_poly.pdbx_strand_id
1 'polypeptide(L)'
;MITKQVNIDMEETDDSLPTFELINRLLIQQRIEFVPMNTKEQTAGGVIGNLLFISFFAAANKNQQSFSTYKLTPIPFNQGQQRLKLAQIPYIIGISTKTMELIQWTKEESNTCKFTSMSSCRETPPINKNWQQTCLFEILTDSNLTLCRIEHELEPIFIQRVGQQWAISTINETKYHRVTQLEQGEHMITTNNELTIPPIALITIDKSTAWSCDNFFLPSSTNGTNEFISIIDNKN
;
A
#
# COMPACT_ATOMS: atom_id res chain seq x y z
N MET A 1 -5.54 -6.06 8.40
CA MET A 1 -5.75 -7.04 7.31
C MET A 1 -4.53 -7.05 6.41
N ILE A 2 -4.10 -8.21 5.91
CA ILE A 2 -2.95 -8.37 5.02
C ILE A 2 -3.48 -8.85 3.67
N THR A 3 -3.46 -7.99 2.65
CA THR A 3 -3.83 -8.39 1.29
C THR A 3 -2.60 -8.96 0.59
N LYS A 4 -2.63 -10.25 0.26
CA LYS A 4 -1.58 -10.92 -0.51
C LYS A 4 -1.64 -10.47 -1.96
N GLN A 5 -0.58 -9.83 -2.45
CA GLN A 5 -0.31 -9.78 -3.88
C GLN A 5 0.43 -11.09 -4.19
N VAL A 6 -0.20 -11.95 -5.00
CA VAL A 6 0.30 -13.30 -5.26
C VAL A 6 1.49 -13.20 -6.21
N ASN A 7 2.60 -13.83 -5.80
CA ASN A 7 3.77 -14.25 -6.56
C ASN A 7 4.22 -13.33 -7.70
N ILE A 8 5.34 -12.63 -7.47
CA ILE A 8 6.25 -12.23 -8.54
C ILE A 8 6.93 -13.52 -9.01
N ASP A 9 6.29 -14.23 -9.93
CA ASP A 9 7.01 -15.07 -10.87
C ASP A 9 7.49 -14.15 -11.99
N MET A 10 8.78 -14.25 -12.35
CA MET A 10 9.25 -13.74 -13.62
C MET A 10 8.65 -14.63 -14.71
N GLU A 11 7.40 -14.38 -15.09
CA GLU A 11 6.92 -14.84 -16.38
C GLU A 11 7.78 -14.12 -17.44
N GLU A 12 8.42 -14.92 -18.29
CA GLU A 12 9.23 -14.52 -19.45
C GLU A 12 8.44 -13.75 -20.54
N THR A 13 7.27 -13.20 -20.21
CA THR A 13 6.29 -12.72 -21.18
C THR A 13 5.64 -11.39 -20.81
N ASP A 14 6.37 -10.48 -20.16
CA ASP A 14 5.94 -9.08 -20.07
C ASP A 14 6.83 -8.22 -20.97
N ASP A 15 6.19 -7.54 -21.92
CA ASP A 15 6.80 -6.70 -22.96
C ASP A 15 8.00 -5.93 -22.40
N SER A 16 9.17 -6.23 -22.95
CA SER A 16 10.47 -5.78 -22.46
C SER A 16 10.43 -4.28 -22.13
N LEU A 17 10.48 -3.96 -20.83
CA LEU A 17 10.75 -2.61 -20.35
C LEU A 17 11.91 -2.05 -21.18
N PRO A 18 11.70 -0.93 -21.90
CA PRO A 18 12.70 -0.46 -22.84
C PRO A 18 14.01 -0.20 -22.08
N THR A 19 15.14 -0.59 -22.67
CA THR A 19 16.45 -0.67 -22.00
C THR A 19 16.83 0.60 -21.25
N PHE A 20 16.43 1.77 -21.75
CA PHE A 20 16.66 3.06 -21.07
C PHE A 20 15.95 3.15 -19.71
N GLU A 21 14.75 2.58 -19.60
CA GLU A 21 13.99 2.57 -18.36
C GLU A 21 14.62 1.61 -17.35
N LEU A 22 15.19 0.50 -17.82
CA LEU A 22 15.96 -0.42 -17.00
C LEU A 22 17.24 0.25 -16.46
N ILE A 23 18.00 0.94 -17.32
CA ILE A 23 19.20 1.69 -16.94
C ILE A 23 18.86 2.75 -15.88
N ASN A 24 17.80 3.54 -16.09
CA ASN A 24 17.36 4.55 -15.13
C ASN A 24 16.90 3.95 -13.80
N ARG A 25 16.26 2.78 -13.82
CA ARG A 25 15.82 2.09 -12.60
C ARG A 25 16.98 1.51 -11.80
N LEU A 26 18.06 1.11 -12.48
CA LEU A 26 19.25 0.55 -11.83
C LEU A 26 20.25 1.63 -11.40
N LEU A 27 20.19 2.84 -11.93
CA LEU A 27 21.11 3.92 -11.58
C LEU A 27 20.90 4.37 -10.12
N ILE A 28 21.83 4.00 -9.23
CA ILE A 28 21.82 4.36 -7.81
C ILE A 28 22.36 5.79 -7.64
N GLN A 29 23.46 6.10 -8.33
CA GLN A 29 24.17 7.35 -8.17
C GLN A 29 24.87 7.71 -9.47
N GLN A 30 24.91 9.01 -9.80
CA GLN A 30 25.71 9.55 -10.88
C GLN A 30 26.57 10.69 -10.35
N ARG A 31 27.87 10.67 -10.65
CA ARG A 31 28.84 11.71 -10.31
C ARG A 31 29.42 12.25 -11.62
N ILE A 32 29.41 13.57 -11.75
CA ILE A 32 29.97 14.28 -12.90
C ILE A 32 31.20 15.03 -12.41
N GLU A 33 32.34 14.78 -13.05
CA GLU A 33 33.60 15.46 -12.75
C GLU A 33 34.14 16.13 -14.00
N PHE A 34 34.62 17.37 -13.87
CA PHE A 34 35.34 18.05 -14.93
C PHE A 34 36.84 17.98 -14.66
N VAL A 35 37.59 17.42 -15.61
CA VAL A 35 39.04 17.29 -15.56
C VAL A 35 39.64 18.28 -16.55
N PRO A 36 40.17 19.44 -16.09
CA PRO A 36 40.75 20.43 -16.99
C PRO A 36 42.02 19.90 -17.67
N MET A 37 42.25 20.31 -18.92
CA MET A 37 43.53 20.03 -19.58
C MET A 37 44.61 20.99 -19.07
N ASN A 38 45.70 20.44 -18.53
CA ASN A 38 46.84 21.20 -17.99
C ASN A 38 47.81 21.69 -19.08
N THR A 39 47.31 22.17 -20.22
CA THR A 39 48.16 22.68 -21.31
C THR A 39 48.02 24.19 -21.44
N LYS A 40 49.16 24.88 -21.32
CA LYS A 40 49.29 26.34 -21.48
C LYS A 40 49.07 26.84 -22.91
N GLU A 41 48.73 25.94 -23.84
CA GLU A 41 48.44 26.24 -25.24
C GLU A 41 46.95 25.98 -25.50
N GLN A 42 46.08 26.80 -24.89
CA GLN A 42 44.68 26.84 -25.30
C GLN A 42 44.58 27.71 -26.56
N THR A 43 44.54 27.08 -27.72
CA THR A 43 44.16 27.74 -28.96
C THR A 43 42.68 28.15 -28.90
N ALA A 44 42.32 29.27 -29.53
CA ALA A 44 40.94 29.73 -29.61
C ALA A 44 40.10 28.68 -30.38
N GLY A 45 39.33 27.87 -29.63
CA GLY A 45 38.57 26.72 -30.16
C GLY A 45 39.03 25.34 -29.66
N GLY A 46 40.04 25.27 -28.79
CA GLY A 46 40.58 24.02 -28.24
C GLY A 46 39.71 23.39 -27.14
N VAL A 47 39.82 22.07 -26.97
CA VAL A 47 39.17 21.31 -25.89
C VAL A 47 39.71 21.77 -24.53
N ILE A 48 38.83 22.28 -23.65
CA ILE A 48 39.20 22.86 -22.35
C ILE A 48 39.38 21.82 -21.23
N GLY A 49 39.00 20.58 -21.48
CA GLY A 49 39.05 19.50 -20.50
C GLY A 49 38.10 18.36 -20.86
N ASN A 50 38.08 17.33 -20.03
CA ASN A 50 37.21 16.16 -20.17
C ASN A 50 36.10 16.21 -19.12
N LEU A 51 34.88 15.88 -19.53
CA LEU A 51 33.78 15.58 -18.60
C LEU A 51 33.74 14.08 -18.36
N LEU A 52 33.93 13.68 -17.11
CA LEU A 52 33.83 12.31 -16.66
C LEU A 52 32.46 12.07 -16.03
N PHE A 53 31.72 11.10 -16.55
CA PHE A 53 30.45 10.65 -16.00
C PHE A 53 30.65 9.28 -15.33
N ILE A 54 30.60 9.24 -14.01
CA ILE A 54 30.68 8.00 -13.24
C ILE A 54 29.27 7.61 -12.82
N SER A 55 28.79 6.47 -13.28
CA SER A 55 27.45 5.96 -12.97
C SER A 55 27.56 4.66 -12.17
N PHE A 56 26.88 4.61 -11.03
CA PHE A 56 26.80 3.45 -10.15
C PHE A 56 25.44 2.79 -10.34
N PHE A 57 25.45 1.52 -10.76
CA PHE A 57 24.23 0.76 -11.01
C PHE A 57 24.04 -0.33 -9.96
N ALA A 58 22.79 -0.57 -9.57
CA ALA A 58 22.37 -1.74 -8.82
C ALA A 58 22.47 -2.96 -9.74
N ALA A 59 23.16 -4.00 -9.29
CA ALA A 59 23.15 -5.29 -9.94
C ALA A 59 22.38 -6.27 -9.05
N ALA A 60 21.33 -6.87 -9.61
CA ALA A 60 20.64 -7.97 -8.94
C ALA A 60 21.56 -9.20 -8.92
N ASN A 61 21.90 -9.69 -7.73
CA ASN A 61 22.60 -10.95 -7.60
C ASN A 61 21.59 -12.09 -7.81
N LYS A 62 21.95 -13.12 -8.61
CA LYS A 62 21.10 -14.31 -8.82
C LYS A 62 20.71 -15.02 -7.51
N ASN A 63 21.47 -14.79 -6.44
CA ASN A 63 21.20 -15.32 -5.10
C ASN A 63 20.41 -14.34 -4.20
N GLN A 64 19.76 -13.31 -4.75
CA GLN A 64 18.97 -12.38 -3.94
C GLN A 64 17.79 -13.08 -3.26
N GLN A 65 17.64 -12.84 -1.96
CA GLN A 65 16.51 -13.29 -1.18
C GLN A 65 15.22 -12.66 -1.71
N SER A 66 14.21 -13.48 -1.96
CA SER A 66 12.89 -13.02 -2.36
C SER A 66 12.01 -12.73 -1.14
N PHE A 67 11.31 -11.60 -1.19
CA PHE A 67 10.33 -11.20 -0.19
C PHE A 67 8.95 -11.16 -0.84
N SER A 68 7.92 -11.63 -0.14
CA SER A 68 6.54 -11.30 -0.48
C SER A 68 6.19 -9.96 0.14
N THR A 69 5.76 -9.00 -0.68
CA THR A 69 5.41 -7.65 -0.23
C THR A 69 3.91 -7.52 0.05
N TYR A 70 3.58 -6.78 1.10
CA TYR A 70 2.21 -6.56 1.55
C TYR A 70 2.02 -5.11 1.95
N LYS A 71 0.93 -4.50 1.49
CA LYS A 71 0.45 -3.23 2.00
C LYS A 71 -0.38 -3.48 3.27
N LEU A 72 -0.05 -2.79 4.36
CA LEU A 72 -0.80 -2.89 5.59
C LEU A 72 -1.85 -1.79 5.68
N THR A 73 -3.01 -2.12 6.25
CA THR A 73 -4.08 -1.17 6.53
C THR A 73 -4.56 -1.41 7.97
N PRO A 74 -4.28 -0.48 8.90
CA PRO A 74 -4.77 -0.57 10.26
C PRO A 74 -6.26 -0.26 10.26
N ILE A 75 -7.08 -1.25 10.60
CA ILE A 75 -8.53 -1.10 10.74
C ILE A 75 -8.82 -0.86 12.22
N PRO A 76 -9.52 0.22 12.60
CA PRO A 76 -9.90 0.43 13.99
C PRO A 76 -10.77 -0.72 14.51
N PHE A 77 -10.69 -1.01 15.81
CA PHE A 77 -11.45 -2.05 16.48
C PHE A 77 -11.97 -1.58 17.83
N ASN A 78 -13.00 -2.26 18.33
CA ASN A 78 -13.65 -1.90 19.58
C ASN A 78 -13.04 -2.67 20.75
N GLN A 79 -12.68 -1.96 21.81
CA GLN A 79 -12.28 -2.55 23.10
C GLN A 79 -13.10 -1.88 24.21
N GLY A 80 -14.08 -2.63 24.73
CA GLY A 80 -15.09 -2.04 25.63
C GLY A 80 -15.89 -0.96 24.92
N GLN A 81 -15.93 0.25 25.49
CA GLN A 81 -16.63 1.41 24.91
C GLN A 81 -15.73 2.31 24.05
N GLN A 82 -14.47 1.92 23.85
CA GLN A 82 -13.50 2.74 23.11
C GLN A 82 -13.18 2.11 21.75
N ARG A 83 -13.06 2.98 20.74
CA ARG A 83 -12.48 2.61 19.45
C ARG A 83 -10.98 2.86 19.49
N LEU A 84 -10.23 1.85 19.09
CA LEU A 84 -8.78 1.86 19.08
C LEU A 84 -8.29 1.50 17.69
N LYS A 85 -7.09 1.96 17.33
CA LYS A 85 -6.38 1.50 16.15
C LYS A 85 -4.94 1.15 16.51
N LEU A 86 -4.36 0.23 15.74
CA LEU A 86 -2.93 -0.02 15.81
C LEU A 86 -2.18 1.20 15.29
N ALA A 87 -1.26 1.69 16.11
CA ALA A 87 -0.42 2.84 15.81
C ALA A 87 0.95 2.41 15.32
N GLN A 88 1.64 3.31 14.62
CA GLN A 88 3.01 3.10 14.12
C GLN A 88 3.18 1.83 13.26
N ILE A 89 2.11 1.41 12.59
CA ILE A 89 2.15 0.27 11.67
C ILE A 89 2.86 0.71 10.38
N PRO A 90 3.88 -0.04 9.89
CA PRO A 90 4.55 0.27 8.63
C PRO A 90 3.56 0.21 7.48
N TYR A 91 3.77 1.02 6.45
CA TYR A 91 2.82 1.14 5.34
C TYR A 91 2.92 -0.06 4.40
N ILE A 92 4.15 -0.49 4.09
CA ILE A 92 4.43 -1.71 3.33
C ILE A 92 5.44 -2.55 4.10
N ILE A 93 5.28 -3.87 4.02
CA ILE A 93 6.20 -4.85 4.58
C ILE A 93 6.61 -5.85 3.52
N GLY A 94 7.78 -6.44 3.69
CA GLY A 94 8.30 -7.55 2.90
C GLY A 94 8.65 -8.69 3.85
N ILE A 95 8.04 -9.85 3.68
CA ILE A 95 8.30 -11.02 4.51
C ILE A 95 8.94 -12.12 3.66
N SER A 96 10.05 -12.67 4.14
CA SER A 96 10.59 -13.95 3.67
C SER A 96 10.30 -15.01 4.71
N THR A 97 9.36 -15.91 4.43
CA THR A 97 9.01 -17.02 5.33
C THR A 97 10.10 -18.10 5.36
N LYS A 98 10.90 -18.22 4.29
CA LYS A 98 12.00 -19.18 4.20
C LYS A 98 13.16 -18.83 5.15
N THR A 99 13.49 -17.54 5.23
CA THR A 99 14.61 -17.04 6.04
C THR A 99 14.16 -16.35 7.32
N MET A 100 12.85 -16.23 7.55
CA MET A 100 12.25 -15.51 8.68
C MET A 100 12.77 -14.06 8.78
N GLU A 101 12.84 -13.38 7.65
CA GLU A 101 13.31 -11.99 7.56
C GLU A 101 12.17 -11.03 7.22
N LEU A 102 12.27 -9.82 7.75
CA LEU A 102 11.30 -8.74 7.56
C LEU A 102 11.98 -7.47 7.07
N ILE A 103 11.39 -6.82 6.08
CA ILE A 103 11.71 -5.46 5.66
C ILE A 103 10.45 -4.61 5.82
N GLN A 104 10.60 -3.36 6.27
CA GLN A 104 9.49 -2.46 6.54
C GLN A 104 9.74 -1.12 5.86
N TRP A 105 8.72 -0.59 5.20
CA TRP A 105 8.73 0.73 4.59
C TRP A 105 7.68 1.62 5.26
N THR A 106 8.11 2.82 5.62
CA THR A 106 7.21 3.93 5.92
C THR A 106 6.46 4.37 4.66
N LYS A 107 5.45 5.23 4.83
CA LYS A 107 4.68 5.74 3.69
C LYS A 107 5.59 6.55 2.76
N GLU A 108 6.44 7.38 3.34
CA GLU A 108 7.38 8.25 2.64
C GLU A 108 8.40 7.43 1.84
N GLU A 109 9.03 6.44 2.45
CA GLU A 109 9.99 5.53 1.78
C GLU A 109 9.31 4.77 0.65
N SER A 110 8.10 4.26 0.87
CA SER A 110 7.36 3.47 -0.11
C SER A 110 7.02 4.25 -1.39
N ASN A 111 6.90 5.59 -1.31
CA ASN A 111 6.61 6.42 -2.47
C ASN A 111 7.79 6.46 -3.47
N THR A 112 9.00 6.14 -3.01
CA THR A 112 10.20 6.05 -3.86
C THR A 112 10.42 4.65 -4.44
N CYS A 113 9.56 3.69 -4.07
CA CYS A 113 9.63 2.31 -4.48
C CYS A 113 8.59 2.00 -5.55
N LYS A 114 8.95 1.12 -6.49
CA LYS A 114 7.99 0.51 -7.42
C LYS A 114 7.85 -0.97 -7.05
N PHE A 115 6.68 -1.39 -6.60
CA PHE A 115 6.46 -2.78 -6.13
C PHE A 115 5.76 -3.69 -7.15
N THR A 116 5.33 -3.16 -8.31
CA THR A 116 4.40 -3.85 -9.23
C THR A 116 5.04 -4.86 -10.19
N SER A 117 6.36 -4.80 -10.44
CA SER A 117 7.02 -5.73 -11.38
C SER A 117 8.46 -6.07 -11.00
N MET A 118 9.22 -5.09 -10.49
CA MET A 118 10.52 -5.31 -9.86
C MET A 118 10.59 -4.37 -8.68
N SER A 119 10.76 -4.90 -7.46
CA SER A 119 10.89 -4.10 -6.23
C SER A 119 12.19 -3.30 -6.27
N SER A 120 12.23 -2.24 -7.05
CA SER A 120 13.32 -1.27 -7.08
C SER A 120 12.93 -0.14 -6.13
N CYS A 121 13.65 -0.05 -5.04
CA CYS A 121 13.59 1.08 -4.13
C CYS A 121 14.89 1.85 -4.26
N ARG A 122 14.81 3.18 -4.35
CA ARG A 122 16.00 4.03 -4.32
C ARG A 122 16.74 3.87 -2.98
N GLU A 123 15.97 3.74 -1.90
CA GLU A 123 16.44 3.46 -0.55
C GLU A 123 15.76 2.19 -0.07
N THR A 124 16.55 1.12 0.13
CA THR A 124 16.03 -0.14 0.69
C THR A 124 16.27 -0.13 2.19
N PRO A 125 15.20 -0.20 3.02
CA PRO A 125 15.32 -0.26 4.47
C PRO A 125 16.13 -1.49 4.93
N PRO A 126 16.68 -1.46 6.17
CA PRO A 126 17.42 -2.59 6.70
C PRO A 126 16.55 -3.85 6.84
N ILE A 127 17.16 -5.00 6.58
CA ILE A 127 16.54 -6.31 6.78
C ILE A 127 16.61 -6.68 8.27
N ASN A 128 15.46 -6.88 8.90
CA ASN A 128 15.35 -7.37 10.26
C ASN A 128 15.26 -8.91 10.27
N LYS A 129 16.31 -9.55 10.79
CA LYS A 129 16.40 -11.02 10.91
C LYS A 129 15.72 -11.57 12.17
N ASN A 130 15.46 -10.73 13.16
CA ASN A 130 14.91 -11.11 14.47
C ASN A 130 13.55 -10.46 14.73
N TRP A 131 12.67 -10.46 13.72
CA TRP A 131 11.38 -9.76 13.81
C TRP A 131 10.32 -10.49 14.66
N GLN A 132 10.68 -11.60 15.30
CA GLN A 132 9.83 -12.31 16.27
C GLN A 132 9.40 -11.42 17.44
N GLN A 133 10.18 -10.38 17.76
CA GLN A 133 9.89 -9.39 18.80
C GLN A 133 9.17 -8.15 18.24
N THR A 134 8.30 -8.32 17.25
CA THR A 134 7.54 -7.21 16.67
C THR A 134 6.04 -7.42 16.83
N CYS A 135 5.29 -6.31 16.93
CA CYS A 135 3.82 -6.33 16.89
C CYS A 135 3.27 -7.13 15.70
N LEU A 136 3.91 -7.02 14.53
CA LEU A 136 3.49 -7.76 13.34
C LEU A 136 3.60 -9.28 13.52
N PHE A 137 4.62 -9.76 14.23
CA PHE A 137 4.78 -11.18 14.53
C PHE A 137 3.68 -11.67 15.48
N GLU A 138 3.35 -10.90 16.52
CA GLU A 138 2.24 -11.22 17.42
C GLU A 138 0.91 -11.30 16.66
N ILE A 139 0.63 -10.35 15.75
CA ILE A 139 -0.58 -10.36 14.89
C ILE A 139 -0.61 -11.61 14.01
N LEU A 140 0.50 -11.96 13.36
CA LEU A 140 0.56 -13.09 12.43
C LEU A 140 0.49 -14.45 13.11
N THR A 141 0.83 -14.52 14.40
CA THR A 141 0.83 -15.74 15.20
C THR A 141 -0.36 -15.86 16.15
N ASP A 142 -1.29 -14.89 16.10
CA ASP A 142 -2.45 -14.82 17.01
C ASP A 142 -2.03 -14.85 18.49
N SER A 143 -0.90 -14.19 18.80
CA SER A 143 -0.40 -14.04 20.17
C SER A 143 -1.00 -12.82 20.85
N ASN A 144 -0.83 -12.72 22.18
CA ASN A 144 -1.17 -11.49 22.91
C ASN A 144 -0.43 -10.29 22.33
N LEU A 145 -1.15 -9.21 22.02
CA LEU A 145 -0.63 -8.01 21.34
C LEU A 145 0.13 -7.07 22.31
N THR A 146 1.16 -7.58 22.99
CA THR A 146 1.89 -6.84 24.02
C THR A 146 2.91 -5.84 23.46
N LEU A 147 3.37 -6.07 22.24
CA LEU A 147 4.34 -5.23 21.54
C LEU A 147 3.67 -4.24 20.59
N CYS A 148 2.35 -4.31 20.45
CA CYS A 148 1.57 -3.41 19.63
C CYS A 148 1.23 -2.12 20.37
N ARG A 149 1.56 -0.99 19.75
CA ARG A 149 1.08 0.32 20.20
C ARG A 149 -0.35 0.53 19.69
N ILE A 150 -1.22 1.02 20.56
CA ILE A 150 -2.60 1.37 20.25
C ILE A 150 -2.82 2.88 20.48
N GLU A 151 -3.71 3.46 19.69
CA GLU A 151 -4.16 4.84 19.81
C GLU A 151 -5.68 4.92 19.70
N HIS A 152 -6.29 5.94 20.31
CA HIS A 152 -7.73 6.16 20.22
C HIS A 152 -8.13 6.59 18.81
N GLU A 153 -9.19 5.98 18.29
CA GLU A 153 -9.86 6.44 17.07
C GLU A 153 -11.03 7.34 17.47
N LEU A 154 -10.99 8.59 17.00
CA LEU A 154 -11.98 9.61 17.36
C LEU A 154 -13.16 9.61 16.38
N GLU A 155 -12.92 9.18 15.14
CA GLU A 155 -13.99 9.11 14.16
C GLU A 155 -14.99 8.01 14.57
N PRO A 156 -16.30 8.24 14.44
CA PRO A 156 -17.32 7.25 14.81
C PRO A 156 -17.44 6.12 13.79
N ILE A 157 -16.99 6.37 12.55
CA ILE A 157 -17.13 5.48 11.40
C ILE A 157 -15.81 5.51 10.63
N PHE A 158 -15.26 4.34 10.34
CA PHE A 158 -14.11 4.16 9.47
C PHE A 158 -14.54 3.31 8.28
N ILE A 159 -14.31 3.82 7.07
CA ILE A 159 -14.61 3.10 5.83
C ILE A 159 -13.42 3.28 4.89
N GLN A 160 -12.84 2.17 4.45
CA GLN A 160 -11.72 2.20 3.51
C GLN A 160 -11.81 1.05 2.53
N ARG A 161 -11.50 1.33 1.25
CA ARG A 161 -11.40 0.29 0.22
C ARG A 161 -10.08 -0.48 0.37
N VAL A 162 -10.18 -1.81 0.43
CA VAL A 162 -9.06 -2.75 0.52
C VAL A 162 -9.20 -3.78 -0.61
N GLY A 163 -8.56 -3.51 -1.74
CA GLY A 163 -8.75 -4.28 -2.96
C GLY A 163 -10.18 -4.16 -3.51
N GLN A 164 -10.88 -5.30 -3.63
CA GLN A 164 -12.28 -5.35 -4.06
C GLN A 164 -13.27 -5.31 -2.89
N GLN A 165 -12.77 -5.16 -1.65
CA GLN A 165 -13.58 -5.20 -0.44
C GLN A 165 -13.61 -3.82 0.23
N TRP A 166 -14.66 -3.58 1.01
CA TRP A 166 -14.73 -2.45 1.93
C TRP A 166 -14.40 -2.94 3.34
N ALA A 167 -13.39 -2.33 3.95
CA ALA A 167 -13.13 -2.43 5.37
C ALA A 167 -13.98 -1.39 6.09
N ILE A 168 -14.84 -1.85 6.98
CA ILE A 168 -15.77 -1.02 7.75
C ILE A 168 -15.50 -1.26 9.22
N SER A 169 -15.43 -0.18 9.98
CA SER A 169 -15.41 -0.24 11.43
C SER A 169 -16.28 0.87 12.01
N THR A 170 -17.18 0.49 12.91
CA THR A 170 -18.16 1.34 13.59
C THR A 170 -18.20 1.00 15.09
N ILE A 171 -18.80 1.88 15.91
CA ILE A 171 -18.96 1.62 17.34
C ILE A 171 -19.90 0.42 17.58
N ASN A 172 -21.03 0.41 16.87
CA ASN A 172 -22.09 -0.59 17.01
C ASN A 172 -22.38 -1.25 15.66
N GLU A 173 -23.18 -2.30 15.69
CA GLU A 173 -23.79 -2.87 14.49
C GLU A 173 -24.56 -1.78 13.72
N THR A 174 -24.45 -1.79 12.40
CA THR A 174 -25.10 -0.81 11.53
C THR A 174 -26.11 -1.50 10.63
N LYS A 175 -27.33 -0.97 10.55
CA LYS A 175 -28.36 -1.50 9.64
C LYS A 175 -28.15 -0.95 8.24
N TYR A 176 -28.52 -1.75 7.24
CA TYR A 176 -28.41 -1.35 5.84
C TYR A 176 -29.47 -1.99 4.95
N HIS A 177 -29.68 -1.33 3.81
CA HIS A 177 -30.53 -1.78 2.71
C HIS A 177 -29.74 -1.86 1.41
N ARG A 178 -30.05 -2.85 0.57
CA ARG A 178 -29.49 -2.95 -0.78
C ARG A 178 -30.29 -2.05 -1.73
N VAL A 179 -29.57 -1.29 -2.52
CA VAL A 179 -30.08 -0.37 -3.54
C VAL A 179 -29.54 -0.84 -4.88
N THR A 180 -30.41 -1.08 -5.85
CA THR A 180 -29.97 -1.46 -7.20
C THR A 180 -29.90 -0.20 -8.05
N GLN A 181 -28.76 0.04 -8.71
CA GLN A 181 -28.64 1.13 -9.68
C GLN A 181 -29.31 0.69 -10.99
N LEU A 182 -30.43 1.32 -11.37
CA LEU A 182 -30.93 1.26 -12.74
C LEU A 182 -30.24 2.33 -13.60
N GLU A 183 -30.00 2.02 -14.87
CA GLU A 183 -29.27 2.84 -15.85
C GLU A 183 -29.86 4.26 -16.10
N GLN A 184 -30.99 4.61 -15.48
CA GLN A 184 -31.70 5.89 -15.68
C GLN A 184 -31.78 6.79 -14.43
N GLY A 185 -30.85 6.65 -13.48
CA GLY A 185 -30.67 7.62 -12.39
C GLY A 185 -31.70 7.54 -11.26
N GLU A 186 -32.61 6.57 -11.28
CA GLU A 186 -33.49 6.26 -10.16
C GLU A 186 -32.88 5.15 -9.30
N HIS A 187 -32.72 5.45 -8.00
CA HIS A 187 -32.31 4.48 -7.00
C HIS A 187 -33.54 3.75 -6.45
N MET A 188 -33.67 2.45 -6.75
CA MET A 188 -34.69 1.61 -6.14
C MET A 188 -34.09 0.77 -5.00
N ILE A 189 -34.72 0.83 -3.83
CA ILE A 189 -34.44 -0.07 -2.70
C ILE A 189 -35.02 -1.44 -3.06
N THR A 190 -34.16 -2.45 -3.16
CA THR A 190 -34.56 -3.77 -3.69
C THR A 190 -34.79 -4.83 -2.62
N THR A 191 -34.42 -4.55 -1.37
CA THR A 191 -34.66 -5.48 -0.25
C THR A 191 -35.43 -4.79 0.88
N ASN A 192 -36.64 -5.27 1.14
CA ASN A 192 -37.43 -4.89 2.33
C ASN A 192 -36.90 -5.53 3.63
N ASN A 193 -35.94 -6.45 3.54
CA ASN A 193 -35.29 -7.03 4.70
C ASN A 193 -34.14 -6.14 5.14
N GLU A 194 -34.25 -5.62 6.36
CA GLU A 194 -33.17 -4.93 7.05
C GLU A 194 -32.05 -5.93 7.36
N LEU A 195 -30.84 -5.63 6.89
CA LEU A 195 -29.64 -6.43 7.15
C LEU A 195 -28.71 -5.67 8.10
N THR A 196 -27.82 -6.37 8.80
CA THR A 196 -26.88 -5.76 9.74
C THR A 196 -25.43 -6.03 9.34
N ILE A 197 -24.58 -5.03 9.56
CA ILE A 197 -23.12 -5.13 9.46
C ILE A 197 -22.57 -5.16 10.89
N PRO A 198 -21.73 -6.14 11.26
CA PRO A 198 -21.09 -6.15 12.57
C PRO A 198 -20.15 -4.93 12.73
N PRO A 199 -19.75 -4.59 13.96
CA PRO A 199 -18.96 -3.38 14.22
C PRO A 199 -17.62 -3.33 13.47
N ILE A 200 -17.08 -4.47 13.06
CA ILE A 200 -15.91 -4.56 12.19
C ILE A 200 -16.21 -5.59 11.11
N ALA A 201 -16.11 -5.18 9.85
CA ALA A 201 -16.43 -6.05 8.72
C ALA A 201 -15.51 -5.81 7.53
N LEU A 202 -15.26 -6.88 6.79
CA LEU A 202 -14.71 -6.83 5.43
C LEU A 202 -15.78 -7.37 4.50
N ILE A 203 -16.35 -6.50 3.68
CA ILE A 203 -17.49 -6.84 2.84
C ILE A 203 -17.15 -6.71 1.36
N THR A 204 -17.76 -7.56 0.55
CA THR A 204 -17.74 -7.43 -0.90
C THR A 204 -19.13 -6.98 -1.34
N ILE A 205 -19.20 -5.92 -2.15
CA ILE A 205 -20.46 -5.41 -2.69
C ILE A 205 -20.54 -5.77 -4.17
N ASP A 206 -21.65 -6.39 -4.58
CA ASP A 206 -21.89 -6.77 -5.96
C ASP A 206 -21.92 -5.55 -6.88
N LYS A 207 -21.39 -5.68 -8.10
CA LYS A 207 -21.22 -4.57 -9.05
C LYS A 207 -22.52 -3.85 -9.42
N SER A 208 -23.67 -4.50 -9.29
CA SER A 208 -24.99 -3.95 -9.62
C SER A 208 -25.75 -3.37 -8.41
N THR A 209 -25.18 -3.47 -7.21
CA THR A 209 -25.85 -3.04 -5.97
C THR A 209 -24.98 -2.07 -5.19
N ALA A 210 -25.60 -1.10 -4.53
CA ALA A 210 -25.00 -0.23 -3.54
C ALA A 210 -25.71 -0.45 -2.19
N TRP A 211 -25.07 -0.10 -1.09
CA TRP A 211 -25.65 -0.28 0.25
C TRP A 211 -25.91 1.08 0.88
N SER A 212 -27.17 1.33 1.25
CA SER A 212 -27.57 2.49 2.05
C SER A 212 -27.61 2.06 3.51
N CYS A 213 -26.69 2.58 4.32
CA CYS A 213 -26.60 2.30 5.75
C CYS A 213 -27.09 3.50 6.55
N ASP A 214 -27.40 3.30 7.84
CA ASP A 214 -27.96 4.36 8.71
C ASP A 214 -27.17 5.67 8.68
N ASN A 215 -25.84 5.59 8.62
CA ASN A 215 -24.95 6.75 8.73
C ASN A 215 -24.04 6.97 7.52
N PHE A 216 -24.06 6.07 6.53
CA PHE A 216 -23.16 6.14 5.37
C PHE A 216 -23.71 5.39 4.17
N PHE A 217 -23.24 5.77 2.99
CA PHE A 217 -23.55 5.08 1.74
C PHE A 217 -22.30 4.40 1.18
N LEU A 218 -22.44 3.12 0.79
CA LEU A 218 -21.39 2.38 0.11
C LEU A 218 -21.76 2.18 -1.36
N PRO A 219 -20.99 2.75 -2.29
CA PRO A 219 -21.23 2.58 -3.71
C PRO A 219 -20.95 1.13 -4.15
N SER A 220 -21.50 0.78 -5.31
CA SER A 220 -21.22 -0.51 -5.96
C SER A 220 -19.73 -0.60 -6.26
N SER A 221 -19.14 -1.80 -6.22
CA SER A 221 -17.72 -1.95 -6.57
C SER A 221 -17.53 -1.75 -8.08
N THR A 222 -17.45 -0.52 -8.57
CA THR A 222 -16.97 -0.27 -9.93
C THR A 222 -15.44 -0.32 -9.97
N ASN A 223 -14.87 -0.60 -11.13
CA ASN A 223 -13.41 -0.63 -11.34
C ASN A 223 -12.76 0.77 -11.19
N GLY A 224 -13.52 1.83 -10.89
CA GLY A 224 -13.02 3.18 -10.66
C GLY A 224 -12.50 3.35 -9.23
N THR A 225 -11.26 3.81 -9.10
CA THR A 225 -10.57 4.01 -7.81
C THR A 225 -11.05 5.23 -7.01
N ASN A 226 -12.00 6.03 -7.52
CA ASN A 226 -12.42 7.29 -6.91
C ASN A 226 -13.95 7.37 -6.75
N GLU A 227 -14.55 6.45 -6.01
CA GLU A 227 -15.94 6.62 -5.59
C GLU A 227 -15.99 7.29 -4.21
N PHE A 228 -16.73 8.39 -4.14
CA PHE A 228 -16.89 9.18 -2.92
C PHE A 228 -17.79 8.44 -1.93
N ILE A 229 -17.29 8.24 -0.71
CA ILE A 229 -18.12 7.82 0.41
C ILE A 229 -18.86 9.06 0.89
N SER A 230 -20.19 9.02 0.89
CA SER A 230 -21.01 10.05 1.52
C SER A 230 -21.30 9.62 2.95
N ILE A 231 -20.70 10.34 3.91
CA ILE A 231 -21.07 10.25 5.32
C ILE A 231 -22.31 11.13 5.50
N ILE A 232 -23.38 10.58 6.06
CA ILE A 232 -24.62 11.31 6.32
C ILE A 232 -24.43 12.05 7.65
N ASP A 233 -24.01 13.31 7.58
CA ASP A 233 -23.96 14.17 8.77
C ASP A 233 -25.38 14.54 9.20
N ASN A 234 -25.88 13.88 10.24
CA ASN A 234 -27.06 14.36 10.97
C ASN A 234 -26.65 15.61 11.76
N LYS A 235 -26.81 16.79 11.14
CA LYS A 235 -26.80 18.06 11.86
C LYS A 235 -28.02 18.09 12.77
N ASN A 236 -27.82 17.79 14.05
CA ASN A 236 -28.73 18.18 15.13
C ASN A 236 -28.56 19.66 15.46
#